data_AF-A0A928BKG1-F1
#
_entry.id   AF-A0A928BKG1-F1
#
_cell.length_a   1.000
_cell.length_b   1.000
_cell.length_c   1.000
_cell.angle_alpha   90.00
_cell.angle_beta   90.00
_cell.angle_gamma   90.00
#
_symmetry.space_group_name_H-M   'P 1'
#
loop_
_entity.id
_entity.type
_entity.pdbx_description
1 polymer ?
#
loop_
_entity_poly.entity_id
_entity_poly.type
_entity_poly.pdbx_seq_one_letter_code
_entity_poly.pdbx_strand_id
1 'polypeptide(L)'
;MEGYIDIRKLTLDELVGVTSLYPWYAGARKELCERMSRMGEAALSDRQFPDAAMHLPSRSVVSDIVRRAKTMNLTDADVDDLVRSYEQEKEGQRQNEPSGKVYAGVGDYFSQEEYDLVRREEDNVFSRYAARARKTGPEVAAPVREQEFDLYTETLAQIYAEQGYYEQAKSIYSKLILAYPEKNAYFAALIQKIDELN
;
A
#
# COMPACT_ATOMS: atom_id res chain seq x y z
N MET A 1 -34.02 3.19 -18.67
CA MET A 1 -32.62 3.14 -18.19
C MET A 1 -32.35 1.71 -17.72
N GLU A 2 -32.04 0.81 -18.66
CA GLU A 2 -31.66 -0.59 -18.39
C GLU A 2 -30.16 -0.76 -18.68
N GLY A 3 -29.31 -0.11 -17.88
CA GLY A 3 -27.87 -0.05 -18.17
C GLY A 3 -26.95 -0.31 -16.98
N TYR A 4 -27.49 -0.70 -15.82
CA TYR A 4 -26.70 -1.00 -14.63
C TYR A 4 -26.67 -2.51 -14.37
N ILE A 5 -25.50 -3.00 -13.99
CA ILE A 5 -25.28 -4.40 -13.63
C ILE A 5 -25.56 -4.54 -12.13
N ASP A 6 -26.62 -5.27 -11.79
CA ASP A 6 -26.95 -5.58 -10.40
C ASP A 6 -26.06 -6.71 -9.87
N ILE A 7 -24.89 -6.38 -9.32
CA ILE A 7 -23.91 -7.36 -8.77
C ILE A 7 -24.50 -8.36 -7.78
N ARG A 8 -25.58 -8.00 -7.07
CA ARG A 8 -26.24 -8.88 -6.10
C ARG A 8 -27.03 -10.01 -6.77
N LYS A 9 -27.45 -9.85 -8.02
CA LYS A 9 -28.26 -10.83 -8.77
C LYS A 9 -27.41 -11.80 -9.61
N LEU A 10 -26.13 -11.48 -9.84
CA LEU A 10 -25.22 -12.33 -10.63
C LEU A 10 -25.00 -13.68 -9.94
N THR A 11 -24.69 -14.70 -10.74
CA THR A 11 -24.15 -15.98 -10.27
C THR A 11 -22.69 -15.85 -9.84
N LEU A 12 -22.12 -16.85 -9.16
CA LEU A 12 -20.72 -16.82 -8.75
C LEU A 12 -19.78 -16.77 -9.96
N ASP A 13 -20.05 -17.57 -10.98
CA ASP A 13 -19.23 -17.64 -12.21
C ASP A 13 -19.27 -16.32 -12.99
N GLU A 14 -20.45 -15.71 -13.11
CA GLU A 14 -20.57 -14.38 -13.71
C GLU A 14 -19.80 -13.33 -12.92
N LEU A 15 -19.82 -13.42 -11.59
CA LEU A 15 -19.08 -12.49 -10.72
C LEU A 15 -17.56 -12.67 -10.89
N VAL A 16 -17.08 -13.91 -11.02
CA VAL A 16 -15.68 -14.19 -11.37
C VAL A 16 -15.35 -13.57 -12.73
N GLY A 17 -16.21 -13.74 -13.74
CA GLY A 17 -16.05 -13.13 -15.06
C GLY A 17 -16.00 -11.60 -15.03
N VAL A 18 -16.83 -10.96 -14.20
CA VAL A 18 -16.78 -9.50 -14.00
C VAL A 18 -15.46 -9.09 -13.34
N THR A 19 -14.98 -9.85 -12.34
CA THR A 19 -13.71 -9.52 -11.66
C THR A 19 -12.48 -9.73 -12.53
N SER A 20 -12.52 -10.64 -13.50
CA SER A 20 -11.42 -10.84 -14.46
C SER A 20 -11.40 -9.76 -15.53
N LEU A 21 -12.57 -9.31 -16.01
CA LEU A 21 -12.69 -8.21 -16.97
C LEU A 21 -12.39 -6.85 -16.34
N TYR A 22 -12.81 -6.65 -15.09
CA TYR A 22 -12.67 -5.39 -14.37
C TYR A 22 -12.04 -5.62 -12.98
N PRO A 23 -10.71 -5.85 -12.91
CA PRO A 23 -10.03 -6.12 -11.64
C PRO A 23 -10.20 -5.01 -10.60
N TRP A 24 -10.29 -3.75 -11.05
CA TRP A 24 -10.49 -2.56 -10.21
C TRP A 24 -11.92 -2.41 -9.67
N TYR A 25 -12.87 -3.26 -10.07
CA TYR A 25 -14.24 -3.18 -9.59
C TYR A 25 -14.40 -3.79 -8.20
N ALA A 26 -14.06 -2.99 -7.19
CA ALA A 26 -14.06 -3.34 -5.78
C ALA A 26 -15.38 -3.96 -5.27
N GLY A 27 -16.53 -3.48 -5.79
CA GLY A 27 -17.85 -3.99 -5.40
C GLY A 27 -18.03 -5.47 -5.72
N ALA A 28 -17.68 -5.88 -6.95
CA ALA A 28 -17.77 -7.27 -7.36
C ALA A 28 -16.79 -8.17 -6.60
N ARG A 29 -15.54 -7.72 -6.39
CA ARG A 29 -14.52 -8.45 -5.61
C ARG A 29 -14.98 -8.71 -4.19
N LYS A 30 -15.57 -7.70 -3.54
CA LYS A 30 -16.11 -7.83 -2.19
C LYS A 30 -17.26 -8.84 -2.13
N GLU A 31 -18.24 -8.73 -3.04
CA GLU A 31 -19.36 -9.68 -3.11
C GLU A 31 -18.87 -11.12 -3.40
N LEU A 32 -17.83 -11.28 -4.23
CA LEU A 32 -17.22 -12.59 -4.50
C LEU A 32 -16.61 -13.17 -3.23
N CYS A 33 -15.77 -12.40 -2.53
CA CYS A 33 -15.14 -12.81 -1.28
C CYS A 33 -16.17 -13.19 -0.21
N GLU A 34 -17.23 -12.39 -0.07
CA GLU A 34 -18.31 -12.63 0.87
C GLU A 34 -19.07 -13.93 0.55
N ARG A 35 -19.35 -14.20 -0.73
CA ARG A 35 -20.03 -15.44 -1.15
C ARG A 35 -19.15 -16.67 -1.00
N MET A 36 -17.88 -16.58 -1.40
CA MET A 36 -16.92 -17.67 -1.22
C MET A 36 -16.76 -18.01 0.26
N SER A 37 -16.72 -16.99 1.13
CA SER A 37 -16.72 -17.19 2.60
C SER A 37 -17.97 -17.90 3.10
N ARG A 38 -19.16 -17.63 2.55
CA ARG A 38 -20.41 -18.31 2.93
C ARG A 38 -20.50 -19.75 2.44
N MET A 39 -19.81 -20.10 1.36
CA MET A 39 -19.80 -21.46 0.81
C MET A 39 -18.86 -22.42 1.55
N GLY A 40 -17.99 -21.92 2.45
CA GLY A 40 -17.14 -22.73 3.32
C GLY A 40 -15.71 -22.94 2.82
N GLU A 41 -14.89 -23.61 3.65
CA GLU A 41 -13.42 -23.71 3.53
C GLU A 41 -12.92 -24.27 2.19
N ALA A 42 -13.69 -25.13 1.51
CA ALA A 42 -13.30 -25.68 0.21
C ALA A 42 -13.20 -24.62 -0.91
N ALA A 43 -13.90 -23.49 -0.77
CA ALA A 43 -13.79 -22.35 -1.69
C ALA A 43 -12.76 -21.31 -1.23
N LEU A 44 -12.15 -21.51 -0.06
CA LEU A 44 -11.23 -20.57 0.57
C LEU A 44 -9.81 -20.83 0.06
N SER A 45 -9.55 -20.55 -1.21
CA SER A 45 -8.18 -20.65 -1.71
C SER A 45 -7.34 -19.50 -1.16
N ASP A 46 -6.24 -19.83 -0.47
CA ASP A 46 -5.26 -18.87 0.06
C ASP A 46 -4.75 -17.88 -0.99
N ARG A 47 -4.92 -18.15 -2.28
CA ARG A 47 -4.52 -17.26 -3.38
C ARG A 47 -5.56 -16.22 -3.77
N GLN A 48 -6.85 -16.51 -3.59
CA GLN A 48 -7.93 -15.65 -4.11
C GLN A 48 -8.16 -14.41 -3.26
N PHE A 49 -8.00 -14.52 -1.94
CA PHE A 49 -8.17 -13.38 -1.02
C PHE A 49 -7.02 -12.37 -1.10
N PRO A 50 -5.74 -12.76 -1.15
CA PRO A 50 -4.65 -11.81 -1.39
C PRO A 50 -4.79 -11.12 -2.75
N ASP A 51 -5.12 -11.85 -3.81
CA ASP A 51 -5.39 -11.27 -5.14
C ASP A 51 -6.52 -10.24 -5.10
N ALA A 52 -7.63 -10.58 -4.44
CA ALA A 52 -8.74 -9.64 -4.26
C ALA A 52 -8.34 -8.42 -3.41
N ALA A 53 -7.50 -8.61 -2.39
CA ALA A 53 -7.06 -7.54 -1.50
C ALA A 53 -6.17 -6.51 -2.21
N MET A 54 -5.44 -6.88 -3.27
CA MET A 54 -4.65 -5.94 -4.07
C MET A 54 -5.53 -4.87 -4.74
N HIS A 55 -6.77 -5.22 -5.07
CA HIS A 55 -7.69 -4.37 -5.82
C HIS A 55 -8.78 -3.70 -4.98
N LEU A 56 -8.78 -3.94 -3.67
CA LEU A 56 -9.71 -3.31 -2.73
C LEU A 56 -9.05 -2.10 -2.07
N PRO A 57 -9.82 -1.03 -1.78
CA PRO A 57 -9.27 0.19 -1.18
C PRO A 57 -8.73 -0.03 0.25
N SER A 58 -9.24 -1.05 0.95
CA SER A 58 -8.74 -1.45 2.26
C SER A 58 -8.68 -2.96 2.37
N ARG A 59 -7.51 -3.46 2.80
CA ARG A 59 -7.30 -4.86 3.16
C ARG A 59 -8.16 -5.33 4.34
N SER A 60 -8.64 -4.40 5.16
CA SER A 60 -9.49 -4.73 6.32
C SER A 60 -10.78 -5.44 5.90
N VAL A 61 -11.33 -5.05 4.74
CA VAL A 61 -12.57 -5.63 4.20
C VAL A 61 -12.40 -7.14 3.99
N VAL A 62 -11.30 -7.55 3.36
CA VAL A 62 -11.01 -8.96 3.12
C VAL A 62 -10.65 -9.67 4.40
N SER A 63 -9.78 -9.08 5.23
CA SER A 63 -9.35 -9.72 6.48
C SER A 63 -10.51 -9.98 7.42
N ASP A 64 -11.48 -9.07 7.47
CA ASP A 64 -12.67 -9.23 8.31
C ASP A 64 -13.57 -10.34 7.78
N ILE A 65 -13.72 -10.46 6.46
CA ILE A 65 -14.47 -11.56 5.82
C ILE A 65 -13.81 -12.91 6.15
N VAL A 66 -12.50 -13.03 5.93
CA VAL A 66 -11.74 -14.26 6.20
C VAL A 66 -11.79 -14.63 7.69
N ARG A 67 -11.63 -13.66 8.59
CA ARG A 67 -11.70 -13.91 10.04
C ARG A 67 -13.09 -14.32 10.51
N ARG A 68 -14.15 -13.74 9.92
CA ARG A 68 -15.53 -14.16 10.21
C ARG A 68 -15.82 -15.57 9.70
N ALA A 69 -15.24 -15.95 8.56
CA ALA A 69 -15.38 -17.29 8.00
C ALA A 69 -14.71 -18.34 8.90
N LYS A 70 -13.54 -18.01 9.45
CA LYS A 70 -12.75 -18.90 10.31
C LYS A 70 -13.29 -18.93 11.74
N THR A 71 -14.56 -19.32 11.91
CA THR A 71 -15.05 -19.76 13.23
C THR A 71 -14.55 -21.18 13.45
N MET A 72 -13.38 -21.33 14.08
CA MET A 72 -12.95 -22.63 14.57
C MET A 72 -13.94 -23.07 15.65
N ASN A 73 -14.59 -24.22 15.45
CA ASN A 73 -15.27 -24.89 16.55
C ASN A 73 -14.16 -25.50 17.42
N LEU A 74 -13.82 -24.89 18.56
CA LEU A 74 -12.80 -25.41 19.47
C LEU A 74 -13.32 -26.61 20.31
N THR A 75 -14.21 -27.41 19.73
CA THR A 75 -14.66 -28.67 20.33
C THR A 75 -13.57 -29.73 20.16
N ASP A 76 -13.42 -30.62 21.15
CA ASP A 76 -12.39 -31.68 21.17
C ASP A 76 -12.34 -32.56 19.91
N ALA A 77 -13.42 -32.58 19.10
CA ALA A 77 -13.47 -33.28 17.82
C ALA A 77 -12.52 -32.71 16.76
N ASP A 78 -12.19 -31.41 16.82
CA ASP A 78 -11.47 -30.69 15.76
C ASP A 78 -9.97 -30.52 16.11
N VAL A 79 -9.52 -31.08 17.25
CA VAL A 79 -8.10 -31.06 17.66
C VAL A 79 -7.24 -31.84 16.66
N ASP A 80 -7.76 -32.94 16.10
CA ASP A 80 -7.03 -33.73 15.09
C ASP A 80 -6.81 -32.93 13.80
N ASP A 81 -7.82 -32.19 13.34
CA ASP A 81 -7.73 -31.33 12.16
C ASP A 81 -6.80 -30.12 12.41
N LEU A 82 -6.84 -29.55 13.63
CA LEU A 82 -5.91 -28.50 14.03
C LEU A 82 -4.47 -29.02 14.04
N VAL A 83 -4.21 -30.19 14.62
CA VAL A 83 -2.88 -30.83 14.63
C VAL A 83 -2.42 -31.10 13.20
N ARG A 84 -3.29 -31.66 12.34
CA ARG A 84 -3.00 -31.87 10.92
C ARG A 84 -2.68 -30.58 10.18
N SER A 85 -3.38 -29.48 10.46
CA SER A 85 -3.10 -28.18 9.84
C SER A 85 -1.72 -27.65 10.24
N TYR A 86 -1.32 -27.82 11.51
CA TYR A 86 0.03 -27.47 11.97
C TYR A 86 1.11 -28.41 11.42
N GLU A 87 0.81 -29.69 11.24
CA GLU A 87 1.72 -30.64 10.60
C GLU A 87 1.92 -30.32 9.11
N GLN A 88 0.85 -29.94 8.40
CA GLN A 88 0.93 -29.43 7.02
C GLN A 88 1.68 -28.10 6.93
N GLU A 89 1.48 -27.17 7.87
CA GLU A 89 2.29 -25.94 7.95
C GLU A 89 3.77 -26.27 8.17
N LYS A 90 4.09 -27.28 9.01
CA LYS A 90 5.48 -27.75 9.22
C LYS A 90 6.08 -28.44 8.01
N GLU A 91 5.31 -29.24 7.27
CA GLU A 91 5.78 -29.84 6.01
C GLU A 91 5.95 -28.81 4.91
N GLY A 92 5.07 -27.81 4.84
CA GLY A 92 5.18 -26.64 3.97
C GLY A 92 6.40 -25.77 4.29
N GLN A 93 6.74 -25.60 5.58
CA GLN A 93 7.97 -24.92 6.02
C GLN A 93 9.24 -25.73 5.74
N ARG A 94 9.18 -27.07 5.73
CA ARG A 94 10.31 -27.95 5.41
C ARG A 94 10.62 -28.05 3.91
N GLN A 95 9.62 -27.84 3.04
CA GLN A 95 9.80 -27.85 1.59
C GLN A 95 9.90 -26.44 0.99
N ASN A 96 9.37 -25.41 1.66
CA ASN A 96 9.57 -24.01 1.31
C ASN A 96 10.44 -23.33 2.38
N GLU A 97 11.76 -23.50 2.28
CA GLU A 97 12.59 -22.32 2.53
C GLU A 97 12.10 -21.24 1.56
N PRO A 98 11.78 -20.01 2.00
CA PRO A 98 11.46 -18.95 1.07
C PRO A 98 12.73 -18.60 0.27
N SER A 99 12.99 -19.33 -0.82
CA SER A 99 13.87 -18.91 -1.90
C SER A 99 13.22 -17.78 -2.72
N GLY A 100 12.40 -16.94 -2.08
CA GLY A 100 12.01 -15.67 -2.63
C GLY A 100 13.18 -14.71 -2.48
N LYS A 101 14.10 -14.69 -3.46
CA LYS A 101 15.14 -13.65 -3.54
C LYS A 101 14.43 -12.31 -3.69
N VAL A 102 14.41 -11.53 -2.61
CA VAL A 102 13.89 -10.16 -2.62
C VAL A 102 14.92 -9.30 -3.33
N TYR A 103 14.73 -9.06 -4.63
CA TYR A 103 15.47 -8.04 -5.35
C TYR A 103 14.85 -6.69 -5.03
N ALA A 104 15.49 -5.90 -4.15
CA ALA A 104 15.13 -4.51 -3.95
C ALA A 104 15.38 -3.76 -5.27
N GLY A 105 14.33 -3.22 -5.87
CA GLY A 105 14.27 -2.85 -7.30
C GLY A 105 15.21 -1.74 -7.78
N VAL A 106 16.12 -1.21 -6.97
CA VAL A 106 17.20 -0.31 -7.40
C VAL A 106 18.37 -0.44 -6.41
N GLY A 107 19.38 -1.27 -6.71
CA GLY A 107 20.70 -1.11 -6.09
C GLY A 107 21.48 -2.37 -5.72
N ASP A 108 20.84 -3.52 -5.47
CA ASP A 108 21.57 -4.72 -5.02
C ASP A 108 21.77 -5.71 -6.17
N TYR A 109 22.94 -5.62 -6.80
CA TYR A 109 23.42 -6.53 -7.85
C TYR A 109 24.08 -7.81 -7.30
N PHE A 110 24.22 -7.91 -5.97
CA PHE A 110 24.94 -8.98 -5.29
C PHE A 110 24.01 -9.78 -4.37
N SER A 111 24.26 -11.08 -4.28
CA SER A 111 23.60 -11.98 -3.32
C SER A 111 24.08 -11.72 -1.89
N GLN A 112 23.29 -12.15 -0.90
CA GLN A 112 23.63 -12.01 0.52
C GLN A 112 25.01 -12.63 0.84
N GLU A 113 25.34 -13.75 0.17
CA GLU A 113 26.63 -14.44 0.30
C GLU A 113 27.80 -13.60 -0.23
N GLU A 114 27.60 -12.89 -1.36
CA GLU A 114 28.61 -11.99 -1.93
C GLU A 114 28.83 -10.75 -1.05
N TYR A 115 27.79 -10.26 -0.37
CA TYR A 115 27.91 -9.19 0.63
C TYR A 115 28.73 -9.63 1.84
N ASP A 116 28.51 -10.85 2.33
CA ASP A 116 29.22 -11.37 3.51
C ASP A 116 30.73 -11.55 3.27
N LEU A 117 31.15 -11.77 2.01
CA LEU A 117 32.57 -11.84 1.63
C LEU A 117 33.29 -10.49 1.73
N VAL A 118 32.58 -9.38 1.46
CA VAL A 118 33.18 -8.03 1.43
C VAL A 118 33.00 -7.30 2.76
N ARG A 119 32.07 -7.75 3.61
CA ARG A 119 31.73 -7.13 4.88
C ARG A 119 32.91 -7.13 5.86
N ARG A 120 33.36 -5.94 6.26
CA ARG A 120 34.36 -5.77 7.33
C ARG A 120 33.67 -5.60 8.69
N GLU A 121 34.40 -5.87 9.77
CA GLU A 121 33.86 -5.73 11.14
C GLU A 121 33.41 -4.29 11.46
N GLU A 122 34.02 -3.31 10.80
CA GLU A 122 33.75 -1.87 10.91
C GLU A 122 32.52 -1.42 10.11
N ASP A 123 32.10 -2.19 9.11
CA ASP A 123 30.94 -1.90 8.24
C ASP A 123 29.60 -2.22 8.92
N ASN A 124 29.63 -2.59 10.20
CA ASN A 124 28.47 -2.78 11.08
C ASN A 124 27.76 -1.47 11.45
N VAL A 125 27.66 -0.55 10.49
CA VAL A 125 26.92 0.71 10.57
C VAL A 125 25.46 0.42 10.95
N PHE A 126 24.85 -0.60 10.35
CA PHE A 126 23.45 -1.00 10.58
C PHE A 126 23.21 -1.66 11.96
N SER A 127 24.22 -2.32 12.53
CA SER A 127 24.13 -2.98 13.85
C SER A 127 23.87 -1.98 14.99
N ARG A 128 24.39 -0.75 14.85
CA ARG A 128 24.11 0.35 15.80
C ARG A 128 22.64 0.78 15.77
N TYR A 129 22.00 0.77 14.61
CA TYR A 129 20.58 1.11 14.46
C TYR A 129 19.69 -0.02 15.00
N ALA A 130 20.04 -1.29 14.73
CA ALA A 130 19.33 -2.44 15.31
C ALA A 130 19.45 -2.48 16.84
N ALA A 131 20.62 -2.15 17.40
CA ALA A 131 20.81 -2.04 18.85
C ALA A 131 20.03 -0.87 19.47
N ARG A 132 19.89 0.26 18.75
CA ARG A 132 19.00 1.36 19.15
C ARG A 132 17.54 0.95 19.15
N ALA A 133 17.06 0.31 18.09
CA ALA A 133 15.67 -0.17 17.96
C ALA A 133 15.27 -1.23 19.00
N ARG A 134 16.24 -1.90 19.64
CA ARG A 134 16.00 -2.78 20.78
C ARG A 134 15.97 -2.05 22.12
N LYS A 135 16.66 -0.90 22.23
CA LYS A 135 16.75 -0.09 23.46
C LYS A 135 15.60 0.90 23.60
N THR A 136 15.27 1.59 22.51
CA THR A 136 13.99 2.31 22.38
C THR A 136 13.03 1.29 21.79
N GLY A 137 12.01 0.85 22.54
CA GLY A 137 10.91 0.07 21.97
C GLY A 137 10.19 0.85 20.86
N PRO A 138 9.01 0.44 20.39
CA PRO A 138 8.21 1.24 19.46
C PRO A 138 7.63 2.46 20.21
N GLU A 139 8.50 3.34 20.69
CA GLU A 139 8.12 4.69 21.04
C GLU A 139 7.65 5.32 19.74
N VAL A 140 6.33 5.55 19.73
CA VAL A 140 5.59 6.47 18.88
C VAL A 140 6.57 7.41 18.21
N ALA A 141 6.74 7.21 16.90
CA ALA A 141 7.54 8.08 16.06
C ALA A 141 7.38 9.49 16.57
N ALA A 142 8.47 10.06 17.13
CA ALA A 142 8.53 11.48 17.44
C ALA A 142 7.85 12.17 16.25
N PRO A 143 6.86 13.06 16.46
CA PRO A 143 6.06 13.59 15.37
C PRO A 143 7.08 13.98 14.33
N VAL A 144 7.03 13.29 13.19
CA VAL A 144 7.79 13.67 12.01
C VAL A 144 7.30 15.09 11.87
N ARG A 145 8.12 16.05 12.34
CA ARG A 145 7.92 17.45 12.00
C ARG A 145 7.78 17.32 10.52
N GLU A 146 6.58 17.61 10.03
CA GLU A 146 6.33 17.75 8.61
C GLU A 146 7.49 18.63 8.19
N GLN A 147 8.54 18.01 7.65
CA GLN A 147 9.47 18.70 6.82
C GLN A 147 8.49 19.00 5.71
N GLU A 148 7.89 20.18 5.79
CA GLU A 148 7.19 20.82 4.70
C GLU A 148 8.22 20.70 3.59
N PHE A 149 8.06 19.64 2.81
CA PHE A 149 8.76 19.48 1.56
C PHE A 149 8.13 20.60 0.76
N ASP A 150 8.78 21.75 0.89
CA ASP A 150 8.49 23.06 0.35
C ASP A 150 8.67 22.96 -1.18
N LEU A 151 7.86 22.08 -1.78
CA LEU A 151 7.83 21.73 -3.19
C LEU A 151 7.12 22.88 -3.91
N TYR A 152 7.89 23.92 -4.17
CA TYR A 152 7.45 25.08 -4.91
C TYR A 152 7.70 24.86 -6.40
N THR A 153 6.62 24.62 -7.13
CA THR A 153 6.63 24.57 -8.58
C THR A 153 5.70 25.65 -9.15
N GLU A 154 6.02 26.10 -10.36
CA GLU A 154 5.21 27.07 -11.11
C GLU A 154 3.79 26.54 -11.34
N THR A 155 3.68 25.25 -11.72
CA THR A 155 2.40 24.58 -11.95
C THR A 155 1.54 24.53 -10.68
N LEU A 156 2.15 24.33 -9.52
CA LEU A 156 1.44 24.35 -8.24
C LEU A 156 0.88 25.74 -7.94
N ALA A 157 1.67 26.79 -8.14
CA ALA A 157 1.22 28.17 -7.96
C ALA A 157 0.07 28.52 -8.92
N GLN A 158 0.13 28.05 -10.16
CA GLN A 158 -0.94 28.23 -11.14
C GLN A 158 -2.25 27.56 -10.68
N ILE A 159 -2.19 26.31 -10.23
CA ILE A 159 -3.37 25.58 -9.72
C ILE A 159 -4.01 26.34 -8.54
N TYR A 160 -3.20 26.87 -7.62
CA TYR A 160 -3.72 27.67 -6.51
C TYR A 160 -4.40 28.96 -6.97
N ALA A 161 -3.86 29.64 -7.97
CA ALA A 161 -4.49 30.82 -8.55
C ALA A 161 -5.83 30.48 -9.23
N GLU A 162 -5.90 29.37 -9.98
CA GLU A 162 -7.14 28.89 -10.62
C GLU A 162 -8.22 28.51 -9.61
N GLN A 163 -7.81 28.02 -8.43
CA GLN A 163 -8.71 27.68 -7.32
C GLN A 163 -9.14 28.90 -6.48
N GLY A 164 -8.61 30.10 -6.76
CA GLY A 164 -8.90 31.33 -6.01
C GLY A 164 -8.07 31.51 -4.73
N TYR A 165 -7.06 30.66 -4.49
CA TYR A 165 -6.14 30.78 -3.35
C TYR A 165 -4.96 31.71 -3.68
N TYR A 166 -5.27 32.99 -3.92
CA TYR A 166 -4.31 33.96 -4.43
C TYR A 166 -3.11 34.21 -3.49
N GLU A 167 -3.32 34.30 -2.18
CA GLU A 167 -2.24 34.52 -1.21
C GLU A 167 -1.23 33.35 -1.20
N GLN A 168 -1.72 32.12 -1.32
CA GLN A 168 -0.87 30.93 -1.43
C GLN A 168 -0.10 30.95 -2.74
N ALA A 169 -0.74 31.24 -3.86
CA ALA A 169 -0.08 31.36 -5.16
C ALA A 169 1.04 32.42 -5.15
N LYS A 170 0.78 33.61 -4.59
CA LYS A 170 1.78 34.68 -4.44
C LYS A 170 2.97 34.25 -3.58
N SER A 171 2.72 33.52 -2.48
CA SER A 171 3.78 33.02 -1.62
C SER A 171 4.72 32.05 -2.35
N ILE A 172 4.16 31.19 -3.20
CA ILE A 172 4.92 30.23 -3.99
C ILE A 172 5.75 30.95 -5.06
N TYR A 173 5.14 31.89 -5.81
CA TYR A 173 5.88 32.69 -6.79
C TYR A 173 7.01 33.51 -6.14
N SER A 174 6.77 34.05 -4.95
CA SER A 174 7.81 34.77 -4.19
C SER A 174 8.98 33.86 -3.82
N LYS A 175 8.72 32.62 -3.40
CA LYS A 175 9.77 31.63 -3.13
C LYS A 175 10.49 31.21 -4.41
N LEU A 176 9.79 31.09 -5.54
CA LEU A 176 10.38 30.80 -6.85
C LEU A 176 11.30 31.93 -7.36
N ILE A 177 10.98 33.20 -7.07
CA ILE A 177 11.86 34.34 -7.36
C ILE A 177 13.19 34.20 -6.62
N LEU A 178 13.15 33.79 -5.35
CA LEU A 178 14.35 33.58 -4.54
C LEU A 178 15.19 32.39 -5.04
N ALA A 179 14.54 31.33 -5.51
CA ALA A 179 15.21 30.14 -6.03
C ALA A 179 15.79 30.35 -7.45
N TYR A 180 15.09 31.09 -8.31
CA TYR A 180 15.42 31.27 -9.72
C TYR A 180 15.45 32.76 -10.12
N PRO A 181 16.51 33.50 -9.72
CA PRO A 181 16.57 34.95 -9.93
C PRO A 181 16.57 35.35 -11.41
N GLU A 182 17.04 34.48 -12.31
CA GLU A 182 17.01 34.70 -13.76
C GLU A 182 15.59 34.88 -14.31
N LYS A 183 14.59 34.26 -13.67
CA LYS A 183 13.17 34.35 -14.04
C LYS A 183 12.37 35.31 -13.16
N ASN A 184 13.02 36.17 -12.36
CA ASN A 184 12.35 37.07 -11.43
C ASN A 184 11.26 37.92 -12.12
N ALA A 185 11.60 38.59 -13.23
CA ALA A 185 10.66 39.43 -13.96
C ALA A 185 9.39 38.67 -14.42
N TYR A 186 9.54 37.39 -14.76
CA TYR A 186 8.43 36.54 -15.16
C TYR A 186 7.49 36.24 -13.99
N PHE A 187 8.02 35.79 -12.86
CA PHE A 187 7.21 35.50 -11.67
C PHE A 187 6.59 36.77 -11.05
N ALA A 188 7.29 37.91 -11.09
CA ALA A 188 6.74 39.19 -10.67
C ALA A 188 5.53 39.61 -11.52
N ALA A 189 5.58 39.39 -12.84
CA ALA A 189 4.44 39.64 -13.72
C ALA A 189 3.25 38.70 -13.43
N LEU A 190 3.50 37.45 -13.04
CA LEU A 190 2.43 36.53 -12.61
C LEU A 190 1.77 36.98 -11.30
N ILE A 191 2.55 37.48 -10.34
CA ILE A 191 2.02 38.06 -9.10
C ILE A 191 1.14 39.28 -9.40
N GLN A 192 1.58 40.18 -10.29
CA GLN A 192 0.78 41.34 -10.71
C GLN A 192 -0.55 40.94 -11.37
N LYS A 193 -0.53 39.92 -12.24
CA LYS A 193 -1.77 39.39 -12.83
C LYS A 193 -2.74 38.86 -11.79
N ILE A 194 -2.23 38.25 -10.72
CA ILE A 194 -3.07 37.79 -9.61
C ILE A 194 -3.64 38.97 -8.82
N ASP A 195 -2.85 40.04 -8.62
CA ASP A 195 -3.34 41.26 -7.97
C ASP A 195 -4.44 41.98 -8.79
N GLU A 196 -4.39 41.91 -10.12
CA GLU A 196 -5.41 42.48 -11.01
C GLU A 196 -6.73 41.68 -11.03
N LEU A 197 -6.69 40.39 -10.66
CA LEU A 197 -7.85 39.49 -10.61
C LEU A 197 -8.63 39.56 -9.29
N ASN A 198 -8.08 40.26 -8.29
CA ASN A 198 -8.58 40.35 -6.92
C ASN A 198 -9.24 41.72 -6.66
#